data_AF-A0A934NF13-F1
#
_entry.id   AF-A0A934NF13-F1
#
_cell.length_a   1.000
_cell.length_b   1.000
_cell.length_c   1.000
_cell.angle_alpha   90.00
_cell.angle_beta   90.00
_cell.angle_gamma   90.00
#
_symmetry.space_group_name_H-M   'P 1'
#
loop_
_entity.id
_entity.type
_entity.pdbx_description
1 polymer ?
#
loop_
_entity_poly.entity_id
_entity_poly.type
_entity_poly.pdbx_seq_one_letter_code
_entity_poly.pdbx_strand_id
1 'polypeptide(L)' 'MTVFADGTAAPTASNLTFVAGQTVPNLVVAPVGANGKVDLNFDSSSNGGSLQLIADVAGYFVSG' A
#
# COMPACT_ATOMS: atom_id res chain seq x y z
N MET A 1 4.43 -5.62 -0.67
CA MET A 1 3.74 -4.33 -0.39
C MET A 1 2.26 -4.59 -0.37
N THR A 2 1.61 -4.18 0.71
CA THR A 2 0.18 -4.37 0.92
C THR A 2 -0.48 -3.01 1.16
N VAL A 3 -1.57 -2.75 0.46
CA VAL A 3 -2.29 -1.47 0.47
C VAL A 3 -3.73 -1.73 0.93
N PHE A 4 -4.16 -1.06 2.00
CA PHE A 4 -5.43 -1.34 2.66
C PHE A 4 -5.97 -0.13 3.44
N ALA A 5 -7.22 -0.20 3.87
CA ALA A 5 -7.85 0.86 4.65
C ALA A 5 -7.20 1.01 6.02
N ASP A 6 -6.85 2.25 6.39
CA ASP A 6 -6.34 2.56 7.73
C ASP A 6 -7.37 2.17 8.81
N GLY A 7 -6.87 1.72 9.95
CA GLY A 7 -7.66 1.21 11.06
C GLY A 7 -8.16 -0.23 10.88
N THR A 8 -7.76 -0.94 9.83
CA THR A 8 -8.08 -2.36 9.61
C THR A 8 -6.84 -3.25 9.76
N ALA A 9 -7.06 -4.56 9.97
CA ALA A 9 -5.95 -5.50 9.99
C ALA A 9 -5.34 -5.63 8.59
N ALA A 10 -4.01 -5.58 8.51
CA ALA A 10 -3.29 -5.77 7.25
C ALA A 10 -3.64 -7.13 6.61
N PRO A 11 -4.04 -7.16 5.34
CA PRO A 11 -4.26 -8.41 4.61
C PRO A 11 -2.99 -9.25 4.51
N THR A 12 -3.14 -10.58 4.40
CA THR A 12 -2.00 -11.49 4.14
C THR A 12 -1.53 -11.45 2.68
N ALA A 13 -2.38 -10.98 1.77
CA ALA A 13 -2.05 -10.83 0.36
C ALA A 13 -1.24 -9.53 0.11
N SER A 14 -0.35 -9.57 -0.88
CA SER A 14 0.38 -8.40 -1.37
C SER A 14 -0.23 -7.86 -2.67
N ASN A 15 -0.21 -6.55 -2.85
CA ASN A 15 -0.56 -5.88 -4.11
C ASN A 15 0.65 -5.76 -5.06
N LEU A 16 1.86 -5.66 -4.52
CA LEU A 16 3.10 -5.56 -5.28
C LEU A 16 4.23 -6.31 -4.57
N THR A 17 4.97 -7.10 -5.35
CA THR A 17 6.17 -7.83 -4.89
C THR A 17 7.37 -7.33 -5.68
N PHE A 18 8.45 -7.04 -4.98
CA PHE A 18 9.72 -6.55 -5.54
C PHE A 18 10.88 -7.11 -4.73
N VAL A 19 12.08 -7.08 -5.30
CA VAL A 19 13.34 -7.39 -4.61
C VAL A 19 14.24 -6.16 -4.54
N ALA A 20 15.26 -6.22 -3.67
CA ALA A 20 16.20 -5.12 -3.47
C ALA A 20 16.85 -4.67 -4.80
N GLY A 21 16.98 -3.35 -4.97
CA GLY A 21 17.55 -2.73 -6.18
C GLY A 21 16.55 -2.53 -7.33
N GLN A 22 15.28 -2.92 -7.16
CA GLN A 22 14.25 -2.68 -8.17
C GLN A 22 13.42 -1.43 -7.87
N THR A 23 13.07 -0.72 -8.94
CA THR A 23 12.00 0.28 -8.96
C THR A 23 10.88 -0.27 -9.83
N VAL A 24 9.77 -0.68 -9.20
CA VAL A 24 8.64 -1.31 -9.89
C VAL A 24 7.37 -0.49 -9.66
N PRO A 25 6.73 0.05 -10.72
CA PRO A 25 5.49 0.79 -10.58
C PRO A 25 4.28 -0.16 -10.50
N ASN A 26 3.21 0.30 -9.84
CA ASN A 26 1.92 -0.38 -9.85
C ASN A 26 0.77 0.60 -9.62
N LEU A 27 -0.39 0.35 -10.23
CA LEU A 27 -1.65 1.04 -9.90
C LEU A 27 -2.53 0.08 -9.07
N VAL A 28 -3.04 0.57 -7.95
CA VAL A 28 -3.91 -0.20 -7.05
C VAL A 28 -5.17 0.60 -6.73
N VAL A 29 -6.30 -0.08 -6.64
CA VAL A 29 -7.53 0.45 -6.02
C VAL A 29 -7.64 -0.18 -4.64
N ALA A 30 -7.72 0.64 -3.60
CA ALA A 30 -7.80 0.20 -2.22
C ALA A 30 -9.00 0.87 -1.50
N PRO A 31 -9.62 0.18 -0.53
CA PRO A 31 -10.59 0.82 0.35
C PRO A 31 -9.95 1.95 1.16
N VAL A 32 -10.71 3.01 1.42
CA VAL A 32 -10.28 4.13 2.27
C VAL A 32 -10.83 3.91 3.69
N GLY A 33 -9.97 4.08 4.69
CA GLY A 33 -10.37 3.99 6.10
C GLY A 33 -11.42 5.04 6.46
N ALA A 34 -12.16 4.81 7.55
CA ALA A 34 -13.19 5.75 8.02
C ALA A 34 -12.65 7.15 8.34
N ASN A 35 -11.33 7.28 8.53
CA ASN A 35 -10.61 8.53 8.75
C ASN A 35 -10.02 9.14 7.47
N GLY A 36 -10.38 8.63 6.29
CA GLY A 36 -9.91 9.14 5.00
C GLY A 36 -8.49 8.72 4.62
N LYS A 37 -7.92 7.70 5.28
CA LYS A 37 -6.53 7.27 5.05
C LYS A 37 -6.42 5.87 4.48
N VAL A 38 -5.29 5.63 3.83
CA VAL A 38 -4.88 4.33 3.27
C VAL A 38 -3.48 4.03 3.78
N ASP A 39 -3.26 2.81 4.24
CA ASP A 39 -1.96 2.35 4.67
C ASP A 39 -1.22 1.66 3.52
N LEU A 40 0.04 2.04 3.31
CA LEU A 40 0.97 1.37 2.38
C LEU A 40 2.02 0.65 3.22
N ASN A 41 1.77 -0.62 3.52
CA ASN A 41 2.63 -1.39 4.40
C ASN A 41 3.70 -2.16 3.64
N PHE A 42 4.95 -1.86 3.99
CA PHE A 42 6.10 -2.70 3.70
C PHE A 42 6.48 -3.45 4.96
N ASP A 43 6.21 -4.76 4.96
CA ASP A 43 6.59 -5.63 6.07
C ASP A 43 8.12 -5.78 6.14
N SER A 44 8.75 -4.96 6.98
CA SER A 44 10.19 -4.96 7.21
C SER A 44 10.63 -6.08 8.17
N SER A 45 9.69 -6.76 8.83
CA SER A 45 9.99 -7.82 9.81
C SER A 45 10.72 -9.01 9.19
N SER A 46 10.60 -9.17 7.87
CA SER A 46 11.21 -10.26 7.12
C SER A 46 12.60 -9.94 6.55
N ASN A 47 13.08 -8.69 6.50
CA ASN A 47 14.38 -8.37 5.87
C ASN A 47 15.10 -7.06 6.27
N GLY A 48 14.67 -6.35 7.33
CA GLY A 48 15.49 -5.27 7.93
C GLY A 48 16.00 -4.17 6.97
N GLY A 49 15.25 -3.89 5.89
CA GLY A 49 15.67 -2.99 4.82
C GLY A 49 14.92 -1.67 4.80
N SER A 50 15.51 -0.67 4.14
CA SER A 50 14.88 0.61 3.84
C SER A 50 14.17 0.57 2.49
N LEU A 51 13.01 1.22 2.40
CA LEU A 51 12.24 1.38 1.17
C LEU A 51 12.15 2.87 0.82
N GLN A 52 12.35 3.21 -0.46
CA GLN A 52 11.90 4.49 -1.01
C GLN A 52 10.55 4.27 -1.69
N LEU A 53 9.57 5.09 -1.37
CA LEU A 53 8.21 5.00 -1.89
C LEU A 53 7.74 6.36 -2.38
N ILE A 54 7.17 6.39 -3.58
CA ILE A 54 6.43 7.51 -4.14
C ILE A 54 5.02 7.00 -4.45
N ALA A 55 4.01 7.79 -4.12
CA ALA A 55 2.62 7.44 -4.38
C ALA A 55 1.87 8.67 -4.90
N ASP A 56 1.14 8.47 -6.00
CA ASP A 56 0.25 9.46 -6.59
C ASP A 56 -1.20 8.97 -6.50
N VAL A 57 -2.15 9.89 -6.28
CA VAL A 57 -3.58 9.58 -6.22
C VAL A 57 -4.24 9.96 -7.54
N ALA A 58 -4.74 8.98 -8.27
CA ALA A 58 -5.49 9.21 -9.51
C ALA A 58 -6.93 9.68 -9.27
N GLY A 59 -7.54 9.31 -8.15
CA GLY A 59 -8.90 9.68 -7.77
C GLY A 59 -9.44 8.84 -6.59
N TYR A 60 -10.68 9.11 -6.20
CA TYR A 60 -11.40 8.35 -5.17
C TYR A 60 -12.89 8.26 -5.51
N PHE A 61 -13.55 7.22 -5.00
CA PHE A 61 -14.99 7.02 -5.16
C PHE A 61 -15.74 7.67 -4.00
N VAL A 62 -16.86 8.33 -4.30
CA VAL A 62 -17.84 8.81 -3.32
C VAL A 62 -19.14 8.03 -3.46
N SER A 63 -19.91 7.93 -2.40
CA SER A 63 -21.29 7.40 -2.48
C SER A 63 -22.12 8.28 -3.42
N GLY A 64 -22.93 7.64 -4.26
CA GLY A 64 -23.93 8.30 -5.10
C GLY A 64 -25.20 8.66 -4.36
#